data_AF-A0A958QCH9-F1
#
_entry.id   AF-A0A958QCH9-F1
#
_cell.length_a   1.000
_cell.length_b   1.000
_cell.length_c   1.000
_cell.angle_alpha   90.00
_cell.angle_beta   90.00
_cell.angle_gamma   90.00
#
_symmetry.space_group_name_H-M   'P 1'
#
loop_
_entity.id
_entity.type
_entity.pdbx_description
1 polymer ?
#
loop_
_entity_poly.entity_id
_entity_poly.type
_entity_poly.pdbx_seq_one_letter_code
_entity_poly.pdbx_strand_id
1 'polypeptide(L)' 'IYRGQPIKLHFATQVECSPPTFTLFLNHPRKINFSYQRYIKNSLRKEFGFEGSDIKLYMRKSRREHLEGK' A
#
# COMPACT_ATOMS: atom_id res chain seq x y z
N ILE A 1 8.75 -0.96 -12.25
CA ILE A 1 10.04 -1.64 -11.98
C ILE A 1 11.00 -0.59 -11.45
N TYR A 2 11.69 -0.81 -10.33
CA TYR A 2 12.65 0.12 -9.74
C TYR A 2 14.05 -0.51 -9.73
N ARG A 3 15.04 0.09 -10.38
CA ARG A 3 16.41 -0.45 -10.52
C ARG A 3 16.45 -1.92 -10.97
N GLY A 4 15.59 -2.29 -11.92
CA GLY A 4 15.45 -3.68 -12.39
C GLY A 4 14.66 -4.62 -11.46
N GLN A 5 14.33 -4.20 -10.23
CA GLN A 5 13.53 -4.99 -9.30
C GLN A 5 12.03 -4.63 -9.40
N PRO A 6 11.13 -5.62 -9.53
CA PRO A 6 9.70 -5.37 -9.45
C PRO A 6 9.29 -4.90 -8.05
N ILE A 7 8.26 -4.05 -7.98
CA ILE A 7 7.65 -3.68 -6.69
C ILE A 7 6.79 -4.86 -6.26
N LYS A 8 7.15 -5.50 -5.15
CA LYS A 8 6.41 -6.63 -4.59
C LYS A 8 5.56 -6.14 -3.43
N LEU A 9 4.25 -6.36 -3.54
CA LEU A 9 3.32 -6.24 -2.42
C LEU A 9 3.31 -7.58 -1.70
N HIS A 10 3.75 -7.58 -0.44
CA HIS A 10 3.78 -8.81 0.36
C HIS A 10 2.42 -9.09 0.97
N PHE A 11 1.83 -8.08 1.62
CA PHE A 11 0.51 -8.17 2.22
C PHE A 11 -0.04 -6.77 2.48
N ALA A 12 -1.36 -6.71 2.66
CA ALA A 12 -2.12 -5.52 3.01
C ALA A 12 -2.96 -5.82 4.25
N THR A 13 -3.13 -4.85 5.13
CA THR A 13 -3.99 -5.01 6.31
C THR A 13 -4.77 -3.73 6.58
N GLN A 14 -6.01 -3.88 7.07
CA GLN A 14 -6.80 -2.78 7.57
C GLN A 14 -6.46 -2.55 9.05
N VAL A 15 -6.01 -1.34 9.38
CA VAL A 15 -5.56 -0.96 10.73
C VAL A 15 -6.68 -0.26 11.50
N GLU A 16 -7.50 0.54 10.80
CA GLU A 16 -8.61 1.27 11.40
C GLU A 16 -9.87 1.19 10.51
N CYS A 17 -11.04 1.28 11.14
CA CYS A 17 -12.34 1.18 10.47
C CYS A 17 -12.97 2.53 10.11
N SER A 18 -12.76 3.57 10.93
CA SER A 18 -13.34 4.91 10.69
C SER A 18 -12.31 6.00 11.05
N PRO A 19 -11.60 6.58 10.07
CA PRO A 19 -11.67 6.34 8.63
C PRO A 19 -11.03 4.99 8.21
N PRO A 20 -11.49 4.34 7.12
CA PRO A 20 -10.90 3.10 6.61
C PRO A 20 -9.41 3.31 6.28
N THR A 21 -8.54 2.70 7.09
CA THR A 21 -7.09 2.89 6.98
C THR A 21 -6.41 1.58 6.63
N PHE A 22 -5.75 1.55 5.47
CA PHE A 22 -5.03 0.39 4.97
C PHE A 22 -3.52 0.62 5.03
N THR A 23 -2.79 -0.37 5.54
CA THR A 23 -1.33 -0.41 5.48
C THR A 23 -0.88 -1.48 4.51
N LEU A 24 -0.11 -1.07 3.51
CA LEU A 24 0.51 -1.94 2.51
C LEU A 24 1.96 -2.20 2.89
N PHE A 25 2.34 -3.48 2.93
CA PHE A 25 3.73 -3.89 3.17
C PHE A 25 4.39 -4.24 1.86
N LEU A 26 5.39 -3.44 1.50
CA LEU A 26 6.07 -3.45 0.21
C LEU A 26 7.57 -3.62 0.42
N ASN A 27 8.27 -4.05 -0.61
CA ASN A 27 9.73 -4.03 -0.65
C ASN A 27 10.28 -2.58 -0.63
N HIS A 28 9.80 -1.74 -1.55
CA HIS A 28 10.27 -0.35 -1.74
C HIS A 28 9.13 0.67 -1.60
N PRO A 29 8.62 0.96 -0.38
CA PRO A 29 7.47 1.85 -0.17
C PRO A 29 7.72 3.28 -0.65
N ARG A 30 8.96 3.80 -0.53
CA ARG A 30 9.32 5.16 -0.96
C ARG A 30 9.35 5.35 -2.50
N LYS A 31 9.18 4.28 -3.26
CA LYS A 31 9.28 4.29 -4.72
C LYS A 31 7.94 4.13 -5.42
N ILE A 32 6.85 4.01 -4.66
CA ILE A 32 5.52 4.08 -5.24
C ILE A 32 5.16 5.53 -5.53
N ASN A 33 4.93 5.82 -6.80
CA ASN A 33 4.42 7.10 -7.27
C ASN A 33 2.97 7.32 -6.78
N PHE A 34 2.62 8.57 -6.48
CA PHE A 34 1.28 9.01 -6.07
C PHE A 34 0.17 8.47 -6.98
N SER A 35 0.38 8.43 -8.31
CA SER A 35 -0.61 7.89 -9.25
C SER A 35 -0.96 6.43 -8.98
N TYR A 36 0.02 5.61 -8.59
CA TYR A 36 -0.22 4.20 -8.26
C TYR A 36 -0.88 4.05 -6.88
N GLN A 37 -0.55 4.93 -5.93
CA GLN A 37 -1.28 5.01 -4.64
C GLN A 37 -2.76 5.34 -4.88
N ARG A 38 -3.04 6.31 -5.76
CA ARG A 38 -4.40 6.71 -6.15
C ARG A 38 -5.13 5.58 -6.85
N TYR A 39 -4.45 4.84 -7.73
CA TYR A 39 -5.01 3.65 -8.38
C TYR A 39 -5.46 2.62 -7.34
N ILE A 40 -4.60 2.24 -6.39
CA ILE A 40 -4.95 1.28 -5.33
C ILE A 40 -6.11 1.81 -4.49
N LYS A 41 -6.04 3.07 -4.06
CA LYS A 41 -7.11 3.70 -3.28
C LYS A 41 -8.46 3.66 -4.02
N ASN A 42 -8.46 3.98 -5.31
CA ASN A 42 -9.66 3.95 -6.13
C ASN A 42 -10.17 2.52 -6.36
N SER A 43 -9.28 1.54 -6.47
CA SER A 43 -9.64 0.12 -6.57
C SER A 43 -10.35 -0.35 -5.30
N LEU A 44 -9.77 -0.07 -4.14
CA LEU A 44 -10.38 -0.37 -2.84
C LEU A 44 -11.74 0.32 -2.68
N ARG A 45 -11.84 1.58 -3.14
CA ARG A 45 -13.10 2.32 -3.12
C ARG A 45 -14.19 1.65 -3.96
N LYS A 46 -13.82 1.12 -5.14
CA LYS A 46 -14.75 0.44 -6.05
C LYS A 46 -15.18 -0.93 -5.54
N GLU A 47 -14.26 -1.71 -4.97
CA GLU A 47 -14.55 -3.08 -4.52
C GLU A 47 -15.34 -3.11 -3.21
N PHE A 48 -15.02 -2.23 -2.26
CA PHE A 48 -15.65 -2.24 -0.93
C PHE A 48 -16.76 -1.18 -0.78
N GLY A 49 -17.03 -0.37 -1.81
CA GLY A 49 -18.13 0.60 -1.80
C GLY A 49 -17.93 1.79 -0.86
N PHE A 50 -16.69 2.20 -0.60
CA PHE A 50 -16.37 3.36 0.24
C PHE A 50 -16.66 4.71 -0.46
N GLU A 51 -17.85 4.89 -1.03
CA GLU A 51 -18.25 6.14 -1.64
C GLU A 51 -18.43 7.24 -0.57
N GLY A 52 -17.76 8.38 -0.75
CA GLY A 52 -17.82 9.52 0.17
C GLY A 52 -16.90 9.44 1.41
N SER A 53 -16.32 8.29 1.74
CA SER A 53 -15.39 8.15 2.87
C SER A 53 -13.94 8.34 2.45
N ASP A 54 -13.15 9.04 3.27
CA ASP A 54 -11.71 9.18 3.03
C ASP A 54 -10.98 7.89 3.39
N ILE A 55 -10.38 7.25 2.38
CA ILE A 55 -9.55 6.06 2.58
C ILE A 55 -8.10 6.49 2.80
N LYS A 56 -7.55 6.17 3.96
CA LYS A 56 -6.13 6.40 4.26
C LYS A 56 -5.31 5.21 3.81
N LEU A 57 -4.23 5.48 3.07
CA LEU A 57 -3.31 4.45 2.58
C LEU A 57 -1.91 4.74 3.08
N TYR A 58 -1.35 3.83 3.88
CA TYR A 58 0.03 3.90 4.36
C TYR A 58 0.87 2.82 3.70
N MET A 59 2.11 3.18 3.35
CA MET A 59 3.08 2.26 2.77
C MET A 59 4.22 2.05 3.74
N ARG A 60 4.39 0.81 4.19
CA ARG A 60 5.44 0.40 5.12
C ARG A 60 6.39 -0.57 4.44
N LYS A 61 7.66 -0.54 4.86
CA LYS A 61 8.64 -1.52 4.40
C LYS A 61 8.31 -2.85 5.10
N SER A 62 8.21 -3.93 4.33
CA SER A 62 8.02 -5.27 4.89
C SER A 62 9.21 -5.66 5.77
N ARG A 63 8.95 -6.25 6.94
CA ARG A 63 9.98 -6.74 7.86
C ARG A 63 10.83 -7.86 7.22
N ARG A 64 10.25 -8.64 6.29
CA ARG A 64 10.99 -9.66 5.51
C ARG A 64 12.20 -9.05 4.80
N GLU A 65 12.03 -7.89 4.18
CA GLU A 65 13.10 -7.18 3.47
C GLU A 65 14.02 -6.34 4.40
N HIS A 66 13.74 -6.29 5.71
CA HIS A 66 14.70 -5.75 6.67
C HIS A 66 15.79 -6.77 7.01
N LEU A 67 15.45 -8.07 7.01
CA LEU A 67 16.37 -9.15 7.32
C LEU A 67 17.29 -9.51 6.15
N GLU A 68 16.86 -9.29 4.91
CA GLU A 68 17.65 -9.55 3.69
C GLU A 68 18.58 -8.39 3.29
N GLY A 69 18.57 -7.29 4.04
CA GLY A 69 19.33 -6.07 3.73
C GLY A 69 20.56 -5.84 4.61
N LYS A 70 21.08 -6.87 5.27
CA LYS A 70 22.37 -6.83 5.99
C LYS A 70 23.42 -7.63 5.23
#